data_AF-A0A0F9RRK4-F1
#
_entry.id   AF-A0A0F9RRK4-F1
#
_cell.length_a   1.000
_cell.length_b   1.000
_cell.length_c   1.000
_cell.angle_alpha   90.00
_cell.angle_beta   90.00
_cell.angle_gamma   90.00
#
_symmetry.space_group_name_H-M   'P 1'
#
loop_
_entity.id
_entity.type
_entity.pdbx_description
1 polymer ?
#
loop_
_entity_poly.entity_id
_entity_poly.type
_entity_poly.pdbx_seq_one_letter_code
_entity_poly.pdbx_strand_id
1 'polypeptide(L)'
;MSETIKKGYEIETMVVTKSNMDKFEVMEHRRQIGEYHVRNILAALGTGKNSMGVIIVNKKQNRIRLIDGNHRIEALRRFLNRRSQEKTKVEMTLKVYRDLDEEEERKVYTLEATRKNESHEDRLNMYKDTIMFWKLVSNPLKGFPCEVTIYGSKKSIKLRTLLNALYSTESSPEKGGYNPIYLKKNNMVEFAQEMNFEDFRLMKEFMTFFKDTFGRVELSNIHVKTQFFMPLFDIYIRNRQQKDSRTFQERFRKIMGRAELLAFLNSTGKESQERIREIMIGYMNHKIHHKLFI
;
A
#
# COMPACT_ATOMS: atom_id res chain seq x y z
N MET A 1 -10.40 14.63 15.41
CA MET A 1 -10.56 14.55 16.87
C MET A 1 -9.40 13.74 17.43
N SER A 2 -8.65 14.25 18.43
CA SER A 2 -7.53 13.50 19.00
C SER A 2 -8.06 12.49 20.02
N GLU A 3 -8.22 11.24 19.61
CA GLU A 3 -8.40 10.15 20.57
C GLU A 3 -7.08 9.93 21.30
N THR A 4 -7.03 10.43 22.53
CA THR A 4 -5.92 10.21 23.46
C THR A 4 -5.88 8.73 23.80
N ILE A 5 -4.75 8.05 23.51
CA ILE A 5 -4.50 6.70 24.00
C ILE A 5 -4.67 6.73 25.52
N LYS A 6 -5.68 6.02 26.05
CA LYS A 6 -6.10 6.11 27.47
C LYS A 6 -5.02 5.70 28.47
N LYS A 7 -3.99 4.97 28.04
CA LYS A 7 -2.89 4.48 28.87
C LYS A 7 -1.57 5.15 28.49
N GLY A 8 -0.89 5.75 29.48
CA GLY A 8 0.48 6.25 29.32
C GLY A 8 1.48 5.13 28.99
N TYR A 9 2.68 5.50 28.57
CA TYR A 9 3.78 4.56 28.33
C TYR A 9 4.89 4.74 29.38
N GLU A 10 5.64 3.68 29.62
CA GLU A 10 6.84 3.69 30.45
C GLU A 10 8.08 3.53 29.56
N ILE A 11 9.23 4.05 30.02
CA ILE A 11 10.53 3.76 29.40
C ILE A 11 11.25 2.75 30.29
N GLU A 12 11.62 1.61 29.71
CA GLU A 12 12.36 0.56 30.40
C GLU A 12 13.64 0.21 29.64
N THR A 13 14.68 -0.19 30.36
CA THR A 13 15.87 -0.80 29.76
C THR A 13 15.79 -2.31 29.89
N MET A 14 16.03 -3.04 28.79
CA MET A 14 16.04 -4.50 28.76
C MET A 14 17.36 -5.02 28.20
N VAL A 15 17.96 -5.97 28.89
CA VAL A 15 19.08 -6.74 28.37
C VAL A 15 18.54 -7.98 27.66
N VAL A 16 18.76 -8.02 26.35
CA VAL A 16 18.30 -9.11 25.49
C VAL A 16 19.43 -10.09 25.21
N THR A 17 19.10 -11.36 25.35
CA THR A 17 19.96 -12.52 25.20
C THR A 17 19.28 -13.53 24.29
N LYS A 18 20.00 -14.58 23.89
CA LYS A 18 19.40 -15.67 23.12
C LYS A 18 18.22 -16.33 23.86
N SER A 19 18.29 -16.40 25.19
CA SER A 19 17.30 -17.05 26.06
C SER A 19 16.01 -16.27 26.32
N ASN A 20 15.95 -14.97 25.96
CA ASN A 20 14.74 -14.18 26.14
C ASN A 20 14.25 -13.52 24.84
N MET A 21 14.90 -13.81 23.71
CA MET A 21 14.54 -13.31 22.39
C MET A 21 13.20 -13.87 21.88
N ASP A 22 12.85 -15.07 22.32
CA ASP A 22 11.59 -15.76 22.03
C ASP A 22 10.37 -15.08 22.67
N LYS A 23 10.56 -14.27 23.72
CA LYS A 23 9.48 -13.47 24.34
C LYS A 23 8.93 -12.38 23.43
N PHE A 24 9.67 -12.01 22.38
CA PHE A 24 9.25 -11.00 21.42
C PHE A 24 8.31 -11.58 20.38
N GLU A 25 7.07 -11.13 20.45
CA GLU A 25 6.05 -11.44 19.46
C GLU A 25 5.86 -10.26 18.52
N VAL A 26 5.31 -10.54 17.35
CA VAL A 26 5.14 -9.55 16.31
C VAL A 26 3.66 -9.36 16.07
N MET A 27 3.22 -8.11 15.92
CA MET A 27 1.84 -7.84 15.53
C MET A 27 1.51 -8.50 14.18
N GLU A 28 0.25 -8.88 14.04
CA GLU A 28 -0.31 -9.22 12.74
C GLU A 28 -0.23 -8.02 11.80
N HIS A 29 0.04 -8.31 10.53
CA HIS A 29 0.17 -7.31 9.46
C HIS A 29 1.15 -6.16 9.74
N ARG A 30 2.16 -6.42 10.57
CA ARG A 30 3.32 -5.54 10.70
C ARG A 30 3.92 -5.19 9.33
N ARG A 31 4.65 -4.08 9.31
CA ARG A 31 5.50 -3.69 8.18
C ARG A 31 6.37 -4.85 7.70
N GLN A 32 6.42 -5.07 6.39
CA GLN A 32 7.29 -6.06 5.76
C GLN A 32 8.75 -5.83 6.17
N ILE A 33 9.43 -6.91 6.51
CA ILE A 33 10.85 -6.88 6.88
C ILE A 33 11.69 -6.84 5.60
N GLY A 34 12.38 -5.73 5.36
CA GLY A 34 13.34 -5.56 4.28
C GLY A 34 14.73 -6.08 4.65
N GLU A 35 15.24 -7.03 3.86
CA GLU A 35 16.56 -7.65 4.06
C GLU A 35 17.72 -6.64 4.06
N TYR A 36 17.61 -5.57 3.28
CA TYR A 36 18.61 -4.49 3.27
C TYR A 36 18.76 -3.84 4.65
N HIS A 37 17.64 -3.46 5.30
CA HIS A 37 17.67 -2.85 6.62
C HIS A 37 18.21 -3.82 7.68
N VAL A 38 17.78 -5.08 7.62
CA VAL A 38 18.25 -6.12 8.55
C VAL A 38 19.77 -6.31 8.44
N ARG A 39 20.32 -6.39 7.22
CA ARG A 39 21.76 -6.54 7.00
C ARG A 39 22.56 -5.35 7.54
N ASN A 40 22.09 -4.13 7.33
CA ASN A 40 22.78 -2.93 7.82
C ASN A 40 22.82 -2.88 9.36
N ILE A 41 21.69 -3.18 10.01
CA ILE A 41 21.62 -3.26 11.48
C ILE A 41 22.53 -4.38 11.99
N LEU A 42 22.52 -5.54 11.33
CA LEU A 42 23.35 -6.68 11.70
C LEU A 42 24.85 -6.37 11.60
N ALA A 43 25.28 -5.64 10.56
CA ALA A 43 26.67 -5.18 10.43
C ALA A 43 27.06 -4.18 11.53
N ALA A 44 26.16 -3.27 11.90
CA ALA A 44 26.38 -2.33 13.01
C ALA A 44 26.55 -3.09 14.35
N LEU A 45 25.66 -4.05 14.64
CA LEU A 45 25.79 -4.91 15.82
C LEU A 45 27.11 -5.70 15.82
N GLY A 46 27.53 -6.21 14.65
CA GLY A 46 28.80 -6.92 14.49
C GLY A 46 30.05 -6.11 14.83
N THR A 47 30.00 -4.79 14.64
CA THR A 47 31.10 -3.84 14.92
C THR A 47 31.00 -3.20 16.31
N GLY A 48 30.07 -3.67 17.16
CA GLY A 48 29.88 -3.16 18.52
C GLY A 48 29.09 -1.86 18.61
N LYS A 49 28.53 -1.36 17.50
CA LYS A 49 27.65 -0.18 17.51
C LYS A 49 26.24 -0.58 17.95
N ASN A 50 25.71 0.08 18.98
CA ASN A 50 24.32 -0.13 19.38
C ASN A 50 23.36 0.63 18.45
N SER A 51 22.87 -0.06 17.43
CA SER A 51 21.87 0.46 16.49
C SER A 51 20.43 0.14 16.87
N MET A 52 20.16 -0.25 18.13
CA MET A 52 18.82 -0.67 18.55
C MET A 52 17.87 0.51 18.74
N GLY A 53 18.33 1.67 19.23
CA GLY A 53 17.46 2.79 19.56
C GLY A 53 16.26 2.38 20.45
N VAL A 54 15.18 3.16 20.42
CA VAL A 54 13.96 2.84 21.19
C VAL A 54 13.06 1.87 20.42
N ILE A 55 12.73 0.73 21.02
CA ILE A 55 11.78 -0.28 20.51
C ILE A 55 10.44 -0.07 21.21
N ILE A 56 9.33 -0.15 20.48
CA ILE A 56 7.99 0.13 21.01
C ILE A 56 7.24 -1.17 21.15
N VAL A 57 6.73 -1.45 22.35
CA VAL A 57 6.15 -2.75 22.70
C VAL A 57 4.86 -2.61 23.50
N ASN A 58 4.01 -3.61 23.41
CA ASN A 58 2.89 -3.88 24.32
C ASN A 58 3.24 -5.10 25.17
N LYS A 59 3.18 -4.99 26.49
CA LYS A 59 3.31 -6.13 27.41
C LYS A 59 1.93 -6.65 27.80
N LYS A 60 1.70 -7.94 27.58
CA LYS A 60 0.46 -8.64 27.95
C LYS A 60 0.78 -10.08 28.37
N GLN A 61 0.35 -10.48 29.57
CA GLN A 61 0.40 -11.88 30.05
C GLN A 61 1.73 -12.60 29.73
N ASN A 62 2.87 -11.98 30.07
CA ASN A 62 4.26 -12.44 29.82
C ASN A 62 4.82 -12.35 28.40
N ARG A 63 4.08 -11.85 27.42
CA ARG A 63 4.56 -11.62 26.05
C ARG A 63 4.94 -10.16 25.83
N ILE A 64 5.96 -9.93 25.00
CA ILE A 64 6.40 -8.60 24.57
C ILE A 64 6.04 -8.45 23.09
N ARG A 65 4.84 -7.94 22.82
CA ARG A 65 4.34 -7.77 21.45
C ARG A 65 4.91 -6.49 20.84
N LEU A 66 5.58 -6.62 19.70
CA LEU A 66 6.29 -5.54 19.03
C LEU A 66 5.33 -4.68 18.22
N ILE A 67 5.25 -3.41 18.59
CA ILE A 67 4.53 -2.38 17.85
C ILE A 67 5.46 -1.76 16.80
N ASP A 68 6.66 -1.33 17.20
CA ASP A 68 7.67 -0.80 16.29
C ASP A 68 9.07 -1.31 16.63
N GLY A 69 9.91 -1.51 15.61
CA GLY A 69 11.24 -2.09 15.74
C GLY A 69 11.40 -3.46 15.09
N ASN A 70 10.46 -3.89 14.26
CA ASN A 70 10.45 -5.21 13.60
C ASN A 70 11.80 -5.57 12.91
N HIS A 71 12.38 -4.66 12.12
CA HIS A 71 13.68 -4.88 11.48
C HIS A 71 14.83 -5.05 12.49
N ARG A 72 14.78 -4.31 13.60
CA ARG A 72 15.82 -4.28 14.62
C ARG A 72 15.80 -5.56 15.44
N ILE A 73 14.61 -6.03 15.85
CA ILE A 73 14.48 -7.30 16.55
C ILE A 73 14.84 -8.48 15.64
N GLU A 74 14.45 -8.44 14.36
CA GLU A 74 14.85 -9.49 13.42
C GLU A 74 16.37 -9.52 13.22
N ALA A 75 17.01 -8.36 13.06
CA ALA A 75 18.48 -8.27 12.99
C ALA A 75 19.15 -8.78 14.27
N LEU A 76 18.63 -8.42 15.44
CA LEU A 76 19.15 -8.88 16.72
C LEU A 76 18.97 -10.39 16.91
N ARG A 77 17.83 -10.95 16.51
CA ARG A 77 17.59 -12.40 16.49
C ARG A 77 18.63 -13.11 15.65
N ARG A 78 18.89 -12.63 14.43
CA ARG A 78 19.94 -13.18 13.55
C ARG A 78 21.34 -13.01 14.13
N PHE A 79 21.61 -11.88 14.78
CA PHE A 79 22.89 -11.60 15.45
C PHE A 79 23.18 -12.59 16.58
N LEU A 80 22.22 -12.76 17.49
CA LEU A 80 22.34 -13.67 18.64
C LEU A 80 22.39 -15.14 18.22
N ASN A 81 21.70 -15.53 17.15
CA ASN A 81 21.75 -16.90 16.64
C ASN A 81 23.09 -17.25 15.98
N ARG A 82 23.80 -16.27 15.38
CA ARG A 82 25.12 -16.48 14.77
C ARG A 82 26.25 -16.59 15.78
N ARG A 83 26.07 -16.07 17.00
CA ARG A 83 27.07 -16.18 18.08
C ARG A 83 26.63 -17.29 19.02
N SER A 84 27.27 -18.45 18.88
CA SER A 84 27.06 -19.64 19.72
C SER A 84 27.44 -19.44 21.18
N GLN A 85 28.12 -18.34 21.54
CA GLN A 85 28.47 -18.03 22.92
C GLN A 85 27.27 -17.44 23.68
N GLU A 86 26.80 -18.16 24.70
CA GLU A 86 25.68 -17.81 25.60
C GLU A 86 25.83 -16.46 26.31
N LYS A 87 27.01 -15.83 26.26
CA LYS A 87 27.32 -14.57 26.94
C LYS A 87 27.02 -13.30 26.13
N THR A 88 26.63 -13.40 24.86
CA THR A 88 26.32 -12.20 24.07
C THR A 88 25.04 -11.55 24.60
N LYS A 89 25.18 -10.31 25.11
CA LYS A 89 24.10 -9.50 25.67
C LYS A 89 23.99 -8.20 24.88
N VAL A 90 22.77 -7.77 24.59
CA VAL A 90 22.51 -6.48 23.95
C VAL A 90 21.51 -5.71 24.80
N GLU A 91 21.92 -4.54 25.27
CA GLU A 91 21.05 -3.61 25.99
C GLU A 91 20.23 -2.78 25.01
N MET A 92 18.93 -2.66 25.27
CA MET A 92 18.02 -1.83 24.49
C MET A 92 17.04 -1.07 25.36
N THR A 93 16.59 0.07 24.86
CA THR A 93 15.53 0.87 25.47
C THR A 93 14.18 0.49 24.86
N LEU A 94 13.21 0.20 25.72
CA LEU A 94 11.84 -0.10 25.37
C LEU A 94 10.92 1.07 25.76
N LYS A 95 10.03 1.44 24.86
CA LYS A 95 8.84 2.23 25.14
C LYS A 95 7.68 1.26 25.33
N VAL A 96 7.23 1.10 26.56
CA VAL A 96 6.36 0.02 27.01
C VAL A 96 4.95 0.53 27.23
N TYR A 97 4.01 -0.02 26.48
CA TYR A 97 2.59 0.03 26.76
C TYR A 97 2.15 -1.26 27.44
N ARG A 98 1.05 -1.23 28.20
CA ARG A 98 0.55 -2.38 28.97
C ARG A 98 -0.90 -2.69 28.62
N ASP A 99 -1.13 -3.96 28.32
CA ASP A 99 -2.45 -4.52 28.07
C ASP A 99 -3.27 -3.70 27.07
N LEU A 100 -2.62 -3.26 25.98
CA LEU A 100 -3.34 -2.72 24.84
C LEU A 100 -4.07 -3.84 24.11
N ASP A 101 -5.26 -3.54 23.59
CA ASP A 101 -5.91 -4.38 22.60
C ASP A 101 -5.33 -4.15 21.19
N GLU A 102 -5.80 -4.91 20.20
CA GLU A 102 -5.26 -4.83 18.84
C GLU A 102 -5.54 -3.50 18.15
N GLU A 103 -6.68 -2.86 18.44
CA GLU A 103 -7.03 -1.57 17.84
C GLU A 103 -6.14 -0.46 18.44
N GLU A 104 -5.94 -0.49 19.75
CA GLU A 104 -5.03 0.39 20.47
C GLU A 104 -3.58 0.22 19.98
N GLU A 105 -3.11 -1.02 19.79
CA GLU A 105 -1.79 -1.30 19.20
C GLU A 105 -1.63 -0.66 17.82
N ARG A 106 -2.65 -0.78 16.95
CA ARG A 106 -2.64 -0.13 15.61
C ARG A 106 -2.62 1.39 15.72
N LYS A 107 -3.36 1.99 16.66
CA LYS A 107 -3.35 3.44 16.92
C LYS A 107 -1.98 3.93 17.38
N VAL A 108 -1.34 3.21 18.31
CA VAL A 108 0.04 3.51 18.75
C VAL A 108 1.01 3.39 17.57
N TYR A 109 0.93 2.31 16.79
CA TYR A 109 1.75 2.14 15.60
C TYR A 109 1.61 3.33 14.66
N THR A 110 0.38 3.70 14.31
CA THR A 110 0.05 4.85 13.47
C THR A 110 0.67 6.15 13.99
N LEU A 111 0.54 6.42 15.29
CA LEU A 111 1.06 7.63 15.92
C LEU A 111 2.60 7.70 15.83
N GLU A 112 3.27 6.60 16.12
CA GLU A 112 4.73 6.50 16.12
C GLU A 112 5.31 6.45 14.70
N ALA A 113 4.60 5.79 13.78
CA ALA A 113 4.95 5.70 12.38
C ALA A 113 4.81 7.05 11.66
N THR A 114 3.88 7.92 12.09
CA THR A 114 3.73 9.27 11.54
C THR A 114 4.99 10.13 11.76
N ARG A 115 5.76 9.85 12.81
CA ARG A 115 7.06 10.49 13.08
C ARG A 115 8.21 9.91 12.24
N LYS A 116 7.95 8.86 11.48
CA LYS A 116 8.93 8.11 10.68
C LYS A 116 8.49 8.08 9.20
N ASN A 117 9.42 7.75 8.30
CA ASN A 117 9.12 7.59 6.87
C ASN A 117 8.37 6.27 6.58
N GLU A 118 7.16 6.10 7.13
CA GLU A 118 6.25 5.00 6.81
C GLU A 118 5.78 5.09 5.35
N SER A 119 5.64 3.95 4.66
CA SER A 119 5.04 3.91 3.32
C SER A 119 3.51 3.83 3.37
N HIS A 120 2.84 4.14 2.26
CA HIS A 120 1.38 3.94 2.18
C HIS A 120 1.01 2.46 2.30
N GLU A 121 1.85 1.59 1.75
CA GLU A 121 1.69 0.14 1.78
C GLU A 121 1.78 -0.41 3.21
N ASP A 122 2.67 0.10 4.05
CA ASP A 122 2.76 -0.29 5.46
C ASP A 122 1.48 0.05 6.21
N ARG A 123 0.97 1.28 6.00
CA ARG A 123 -0.27 1.73 6.59
C ARG A 123 -1.46 0.88 6.14
N LEU A 124 -1.58 0.61 4.84
CA LEU A 124 -2.62 -0.26 4.30
C LEU A 124 -2.53 -1.68 4.84
N ASN A 125 -1.32 -2.25 4.97
CA ASN A 125 -1.15 -3.60 5.50
C ASN A 125 -1.68 -3.69 6.94
N MET A 126 -1.37 -2.69 7.78
CA MET A 126 -1.77 -2.65 9.18
C MET A 126 -3.29 -2.70 9.38
N TYR A 127 -4.06 -2.11 8.45
CA TYR A 127 -5.52 -2.01 8.53
C TYR A 127 -6.24 -2.90 7.53
N LYS A 128 -5.57 -3.74 6.75
CA LYS A 128 -6.22 -4.46 5.63
C LYS A 128 -7.40 -5.34 6.06
N ASP A 129 -7.36 -5.89 7.27
CA ASP A 129 -8.44 -6.74 7.80
C ASP A 129 -9.68 -5.94 8.24
N THR A 130 -9.58 -4.62 8.34
CA THR A 130 -10.73 -3.72 8.52
C THR A 130 -11.26 -3.15 7.20
N ILE A 131 -10.60 -3.44 6.07
CA ILE A 131 -10.96 -2.92 4.75
C ILE A 131 -11.81 -3.97 4.01
N MET A 132 -13.11 -3.69 3.83
CA MET A 132 -14.02 -4.59 3.12
C MET A 132 -13.60 -4.80 1.65
N PHE A 133 -13.22 -3.72 0.97
CA PHE A 133 -12.76 -3.81 -0.42
C PHE A 133 -11.56 -4.76 -0.56
N TRP A 134 -10.59 -4.74 0.36
CA TRP A 134 -9.47 -5.68 0.39
C TRP A 134 -9.95 -7.12 0.52
N LYS A 135 -10.87 -7.41 1.45
CA LYS A 135 -11.46 -8.75 1.62
C LYS A 135 -12.14 -9.25 0.35
N LEU A 136 -12.78 -8.36 -0.41
CA LEU A 136 -13.44 -8.71 -1.66
C LEU A 136 -12.45 -8.99 -2.80
N VAL A 137 -11.47 -8.11 -3.01
CA VAL A 137 -10.50 -8.26 -4.12
C VAL A 137 -9.48 -9.38 -3.88
N SER A 138 -9.19 -9.71 -2.63
CA SER A 138 -8.26 -10.80 -2.27
C SER A 138 -8.93 -12.17 -2.20
N ASN A 139 -10.27 -12.25 -2.21
CA ASN A 139 -10.99 -13.51 -2.12
C ASN A 139 -11.08 -14.20 -3.51
N PRO A 140 -10.47 -15.39 -3.69
CA PRO A 140 -10.50 -16.10 -4.98
C PRO A 140 -11.92 -16.43 -5.47
N LEU A 141 -12.86 -16.68 -4.55
CA LEU A 141 -14.25 -17.01 -4.87
C LEU A 141 -15.03 -15.81 -5.44
N LYS A 142 -14.54 -14.59 -5.23
CA LYS A 142 -15.16 -13.38 -5.79
C LYS A 142 -14.70 -13.10 -7.23
N GLY A 143 -13.72 -13.86 -7.73
CA GLY A 143 -13.32 -13.86 -9.14
C GLY A 143 -12.82 -12.50 -9.63
N PHE A 144 -12.00 -11.81 -8.84
CA PHE A 144 -11.37 -10.56 -9.29
C PHE A 144 -10.36 -10.88 -10.42
N PRO A 145 -10.24 -10.06 -11.49
CA PRO A 145 -9.60 -10.51 -12.75
C PRO A 145 -8.07 -10.64 -12.69
N CYS A 146 -7.44 -10.21 -11.60
CA CYS A 146 -6.01 -10.26 -11.35
C CYS A 146 -5.71 -10.38 -9.85
N GLU A 147 -4.49 -10.74 -9.50
CA GLU A 147 -4.05 -10.74 -8.10
C GLU A 147 -3.86 -9.30 -7.59
N VAL A 148 -4.37 -9.01 -6.40
CA VAL A 148 -4.19 -7.72 -5.71
C VAL A 148 -3.33 -7.94 -4.47
N THR A 149 -2.31 -7.12 -4.30
CA THR A 149 -1.37 -7.22 -3.18
C THR A 149 -1.14 -5.86 -2.53
N ILE A 150 -0.70 -5.84 -1.27
CA ILE A 150 -0.33 -4.58 -0.61
C ILE A 150 1.00 -4.04 -1.15
N TYR A 151 2.04 -4.87 -1.14
CA TYR A 151 3.41 -4.46 -1.47
C TYR A 151 3.78 -4.56 -2.96
N GLY A 152 2.90 -5.14 -3.79
CA GLY A 152 3.15 -5.38 -5.21
C GLY A 152 3.97 -6.65 -5.45
N SER A 153 3.81 -7.23 -6.64
CA SER A 153 4.63 -8.33 -7.15
C SER A 153 4.78 -8.18 -8.67
N LYS A 154 5.53 -9.08 -9.32
CA LYS A 154 5.65 -9.07 -10.79
C LYS A 154 4.31 -9.35 -11.50
N LYS A 155 3.39 -10.09 -10.86
CA LYS A 155 2.13 -10.58 -11.46
C LYS A 155 0.88 -10.05 -10.77
N SER A 156 1.00 -8.96 -10.02
CA SER A 156 -0.11 -8.38 -9.26
C SER A 156 -0.16 -6.87 -9.40
N ILE A 157 -1.33 -6.31 -9.13
CA ILE A 157 -1.51 -4.88 -8.95
C ILE A 157 -1.50 -4.54 -7.46
N LYS A 158 -0.99 -3.34 -7.13
CA LYS A 158 -1.04 -2.83 -5.76
C LYS A 158 -2.46 -2.38 -5.42
N LEU A 159 -2.94 -2.71 -4.21
CA LEU A 159 -4.21 -2.19 -3.69
C LEU A 159 -4.28 -0.66 -3.81
N ARG A 160 -3.18 0.03 -3.44
CA ARG A 160 -3.08 1.50 -3.56
C ARG A 160 -3.36 2.03 -4.96
N THR A 161 -2.97 1.31 -6.01
CA THR A 161 -3.23 1.73 -7.39
C THR A 161 -4.72 1.73 -7.70
N LEU A 162 -5.46 0.74 -7.20
CA LEU A 162 -6.92 0.67 -7.33
C LEU A 162 -7.60 1.80 -6.54
N LEU A 163 -7.17 2.02 -5.28
CA LEU A 163 -7.70 3.07 -4.42
C LEU A 163 -7.51 4.47 -5.02
N ASN A 164 -6.30 4.76 -5.52
CA ASN A 164 -6.02 6.04 -6.17
C ASN A 164 -6.87 6.25 -7.42
N ALA A 165 -7.12 5.20 -8.20
CA ALA A 165 -7.97 5.29 -9.39
C ALA A 165 -9.40 5.67 -9.02
N LEU A 166 -9.99 4.98 -8.04
CA LEU A 166 -11.35 5.27 -7.54
C LEU A 166 -11.45 6.69 -6.97
N TYR A 167 -10.51 7.06 -6.10
CA TYR A 167 -10.45 8.39 -5.51
C TYR A 167 -10.33 9.50 -6.57
N SER A 168 -9.54 9.29 -7.63
CA SER A 168 -9.37 10.29 -8.70
C SER A 168 -10.64 10.53 -9.52
N THR A 169 -11.62 9.63 -9.41
CA THR A 169 -12.91 9.70 -10.12
C THR A 169 -14.07 10.11 -9.22
N GLU A 170 -13.98 9.89 -7.90
CA GLU A 170 -15.03 10.19 -6.90
C GLU A 170 -15.14 11.67 -6.50
N SER A 171 -14.33 12.55 -7.09
CA SER A 171 -14.48 14.01 -6.91
C SER A 171 -15.72 14.53 -7.63
N SER A 172 -16.89 14.33 -7.01
CA SER A 172 -18.26 14.86 -7.22
C SER A 172 -18.68 15.33 -8.64
N PRO A 173 -19.84 14.86 -9.15
CA PRO A 173 -20.49 15.41 -10.36
C PRO A 173 -20.70 16.94 -10.30
N GLU A 174 -20.77 17.52 -9.11
CA GLU A 174 -21.01 18.95 -8.88
C GLU A 174 -19.69 19.77 -8.78
N LYS A 175 -18.51 19.12 -8.76
CA LYS A 175 -17.19 19.77 -8.64
C LYS A 175 -16.16 19.42 -9.74
N GLY A 176 -16.62 18.88 -10.87
CA GLY A 176 -16.09 19.28 -12.18
C GLY A 176 -14.73 18.74 -12.64
N GLY A 177 -14.39 17.46 -12.47
CA GLY A 177 -13.38 16.85 -13.35
C GLY A 177 -12.53 15.71 -12.79
N TYR A 178 -11.65 15.22 -13.65
CA TYR A 178 -10.57 14.28 -13.30
C TYR A 178 -9.57 14.99 -12.39
N ASN A 179 -9.32 14.47 -11.20
CA ASN A 179 -8.41 15.07 -10.24
C ASN A 179 -7.32 14.05 -9.82
N PRO A 180 -6.15 14.05 -10.48
CA PRO A 180 -5.08 13.09 -10.20
C PRO A 180 -4.31 13.38 -8.90
N ILE A 181 -5.02 13.70 -7.82
CA ILE A 181 -4.43 13.83 -6.49
C ILE A 181 -4.34 12.45 -5.88
N TYR A 182 -3.13 12.03 -5.57
CA TYR A 182 -2.91 10.82 -4.79
C TYR A 182 -3.50 10.97 -3.39
N LEU A 183 -4.14 9.91 -2.91
CA LEU A 183 -4.58 9.82 -1.52
C LEU A 183 -3.37 10.05 -0.59
N LYS A 184 -3.50 11.04 0.30
CA LYS A 184 -2.52 11.25 1.37
C LYS A 184 -2.51 10.03 2.29
N LYS A 185 -1.35 9.71 2.87
CA LYS A 185 -1.18 8.55 3.78
C LYS A 185 -2.26 8.47 4.85
N ASN A 186 -2.59 9.59 5.49
CA ASN A 186 -3.55 9.64 6.59
C ASN A 186 -4.99 9.32 6.14
N ASN A 187 -5.35 9.69 4.91
CA ASN A 187 -6.72 9.55 4.41
C ASN A 187 -6.91 8.23 3.65
N MET A 188 -5.82 7.55 3.27
CA MET A 188 -5.85 6.34 2.45
C MET A 188 -6.63 5.20 3.12
N VAL A 189 -6.47 5.04 4.44
CA VAL A 189 -7.15 3.97 5.18
C VAL A 189 -8.64 4.28 5.34
N GLU A 190 -8.97 5.50 5.75
CA GLU A 190 -10.36 5.97 5.88
C GLU A 190 -11.11 5.78 4.57
N PHE A 191 -10.55 6.28 3.46
CA PHE A 191 -11.11 6.10 2.13
C PHE A 191 -11.32 4.61 1.79
N ALA A 192 -10.31 3.76 2.02
CA ALA A 192 -10.42 2.34 1.71
C ALA A 192 -11.48 1.62 2.57
N GLN A 193 -11.70 2.07 3.81
CA GLN A 193 -12.70 1.50 4.71
C GLN A 193 -14.14 1.90 4.34
N GLU A 194 -14.32 3.08 3.73
CA GLU A 194 -15.62 3.55 3.24
C GLU A 194 -16.09 2.83 1.96
N MET A 195 -15.16 2.20 1.25
CA MET A 195 -15.46 1.46 0.02
C MET A 195 -16.41 0.29 0.24
N ASN A 196 -17.39 0.20 -0.64
CA ASN A 196 -18.48 -0.77 -0.57
C ASN A 196 -18.43 -1.79 -1.72
N PHE A 197 -19.49 -2.60 -1.82
CA PHE A 197 -19.59 -3.65 -2.83
C PHE A 197 -19.73 -3.10 -4.25
N GLU A 198 -20.35 -1.94 -4.45
CA GLU A 198 -20.48 -1.32 -5.78
C GLU A 198 -19.12 -0.83 -6.30
N ASP A 199 -18.26 -0.30 -5.43
CA ASP A 199 -16.88 0.06 -5.80
C ASP A 199 -16.08 -1.17 -6.23
N PHE A 200 -16.28 -2.30 -5.54
CA PHE A 200 -15.73 -3.59 -5.93
C PHE A 200 -16.24 -4.03 -7.32
N ARG A 201 -17.55 -3.94 -7.58
CA ARG A 201 -18.14 -4.33 -8.88
C ARG A 201 -17.60 -3.46 -10.02
N LEU A 202 -17.59 -2.15 -9.82
CA LEU A 202 -17.05 -1.17 -10.76
C LEU A 202 -15.59 -1.47 -11.09
N MET A 203 -14.75 -1.68 -10.07
CA MET A 203 -13.34 -1.97 -10.30
C MET A 203 -13.16 -3.35 -10.95
N LYS A 204 -13.94 -4.36 -10.58
CA LYS A 204 -13.91 -5.69 -11.22
C LYS A 204 -14.29 -5.62 -12.70
N GLU A 205 -15.32 -4.85 -13.03
CA GLU A 205 -15.77 -4.58 -14.40
C GLU A 205 -14.63 -3.96 -15.21
N PHE A 206 -14.03 -2.87 -14.70
CA PHE A 206 -12.90 -2.23 -15.34
C PHE A 206 -11.68 -3.15 -15.50
N MET A 207 -11.32 -3.93 -14.48
CA MET A 207 -10.17 -4.83 -14.56
C MET A 207 -10.38 -5.97 -15.57
N THR A 208 -11.63 -6.38 -15.79
CA THR A 208 -11.98 -7.33 -16.85
C THR A 208 -11.77 -6.69 -18.21
N PHE A 209 -12.36 -5.50 -18.42
CA PHE A 209 -12.14 -4.71 -19.63
C PHE A 209 -10.64 -4.44 -19.89
N PHE A 210 -9.88 -4.06 -18.86
CA PHE A 210 -8.45 -3.79 -18.94
C PHE A 210 -7.71 -5.02 -19.45
N LYS A 211 -8.00 -6.19 -18.87
CA LYS A 211 -7.35 -7.46 -19.24
C LYS A 211 -7.61 -7.82 -20.70
N ASP A 212 -8.83 -7.63 -21.18
CA ASP A 212 -9.23 -7.96 -22.55
C ASP A 212 -8.67 -6.95 -23.59
N THR A 213 -8.31 -5.75 -23.13
CA THR A 213 -7.85 -4.65 -23.97
C THR A 213 -6.33 -4.55 -24.03
N PHE A 214 -5.68 -4.59 -22.87
CA PHE A 214 -4.25 -4.33 -22.68
C PHE A 214 -3.46 -5.58 -22.26
N GLY A 215 -4.14 -6.72 -22.11
CA GLY A 215 -3.51 -7.98 -21.71
C GLY A 215 -3.31 -8.10 -20.20
N ARG A 216 -2.34 -8.92 -19.79
CA ARG A 216 -2.17 -9.32 -18.38
C ARG A 216 -1.82 -8.13 -17.47
N VAL A 217 -2.30 -8.21 -16.24
CA VAL A 217 -2.00 -7.24 -15.17
C VAL A 217 -0.70 -7.65 -14.49
N GLU A 218 0.40 -7.23 -15.09
CA GLU A 218 1.77 -7.55 -14.64
C GLU A 218 2.63 -6.28 -14.66
N LEU A 219 3.74 -6.26 -13.91
CA LEU A 219 4.60 -5.09 -13.78
C LEU A 219 5.20 -4.62 -15.12
N SER A 220 5.36 -5.53 -16.08
CA SER A 220 5.83 -5.24 -17.45
C SER A 220 4.80 -4.50 -18.30
N ASN A 221 3.51 -4.57 -17.95
CA ASN A 221 2.47 -3.84 -18.65
C ASN A 221 2.48 -2.37 -18.23
N ILE A 222 2.93 -1.49 -19.14
CA ILE A 222 3.06 -0.06 -18.87
C ILE A 222 1.75 0.59 -18.41
N HIS A 223 0.61 0.04 -18.85
CA HIS A 223 -0.72 0.56 -18.54
C HIS A 223 -1.15 0.26 -17.09
N VAL A 224 -0.45 -0.64 -16.39
CA VAL A 224 -0.64 -0.92 -14.96
C VAL A 224 0.07 0.12 -14.07
N LYS A 225 1.03 0.86 -14.61
CA LYS A 225 1.69 1.95 -13.86
C LYS A 225 0.66 3.02 -13.51
N THR A 226 0.71 3.52 -12.27
CA THR A 226 -0.31 4.41 -11.71
C THR A 226 -0.62 5.63 -12.60
N GLN A 227 0.39 6.23 -13.23
CA GLN A 227 0.21 7.40 -14.09
C GLN A 227 -0.56 7.13 -15.39
N PHE A 228 -0.64 5.89 -15.86
CA PHE A 228 -1.48 5.50 -17.00
C PHE A 228 -2.78 4.89 -16.52
N PHE A 229 -2.73 4.07 -15.46
CA PHE A 229 -3.89 3.37 -14.92
C PHE A 229 -5.00 4.31 -14.45
N MET A 230 -4.65 5.41 -13.74
CA MET A 230 -5.65 6.36 -13.25
C MET A 230 -6.37 7.10 -14.39
N PRO A 231 -5.69 7.70 -15.39
CA PRO A 231 -6.37 8.24 -16.58
C PRO A 231 -7.25 7.23 -17.31
N LEU A 232 -6.76 5.99 -17.49
CA LEU A 232 -7.53 4.93 -18.14
C LEU A 232 -8.83 4.64 -17.42
N PHE A 233 -8.76 4.53 -16.09
CA PHE A 233 -9.93 4.28 -15.27
C PHE A 233 -10.94 5.44 -15.32
N ASP A 234 -10.49 6.69 -15.24
CA ASP A 234 -11.35 7.87 -15.38
C ASP A 234 -12.04 7.91 -16.75
N ILE A 235 -11.28 7.64 -17.82
CA ILE A 235 -11.84 7.64 -19.17
C ILE A 235 -12.87 6.51 -19.30
N TYR A 236 -12.58 5.33 -18.76
CA TYR A 236 -13.49 4.20 -18.75
C TYR A 236 -14.80 4.55 -18.04
N ILE A 237 -14.75 4.96 -16.78
CA ILE A 237 -15.95 5.14 -15.96
C ILE A 237 -16.90 6.21 -16.53
N ARG A 238 -16.35 7.29 -17.09
CA ARG A 238 -17.13 8.37 -17.71
C ARG A 238 -17.81 7.95 -19.01
N ASN A 239 -17.37 6.86 -19.64
CA ASN A 239 -17.88 6.41 -20.94
C ASN A 239 -18.42 4.97 -20.91
N ARG A 240 -18.45 4.29 -19.75
CA ARG A 240 -18.84 2.88 -19.63
C ARG A 240 -20.28 2.58 -20.06
N GLN A 241 -21.13 3.60 -20.12
CA GLN A 241 -22.53 3.47 -20.58
C GLN A 241 -22.68 3.43 -22.11
N GLN A 242 -21.58 3.50 -22.87
CA GLN A 242 -21.65 3.40 -24.33
C GLN A 242 -22.11 2.01 -24.77
N LYS A 243 -23.13 1.97 -25.64
CA LYS A 243 -23.90 0.76 -25.99
C LYS A 243 -23.13 -0.30 -26.79
N ASP A 244 -21.98 0.03 -27.37
CA ASP A 244 -21.16 -0.91 -28.15
C ASP A 244 -19.80 -1.14 -27.48
N SER A 245 -19.71 -2.22 -26.71
CA SER A 245 -18.51 -2.62 -25.96
C SER A 245 -17.32 -2.91 -26.86
N ARG A 246 -17.53 -3.41 -28.09
CA ARG A 246 -16.44 -3.76 -29.00
C ARG A 246 -15.82 -2.51 -29.62
N THR A 247 -16.65 -1.61 -30.15
CA THR A 247 -16.17 -0.33 -30.66
C THR A 247 -15.52 0.49 -29.55
N PHE A 248 -16.08 0.47 -28.34
CA PHE A 248 -15.48 1.12 -27.17
C PHE A 248 -14.10 0.55 -26.83
N GLN A 249 -13.98 -0.78 -26.81
CA GLN A 249 -12.70 -1.46 -26.58
C GLN A 249 -11.66 -1.13 -27.66
N GLU A 250 -12.06 -1.10 -28.93
CA GLU A 250 -11.18 -0.76 -30.05
C GLU A 250 -10.64 0.68 -29.93
N ARG A 251 -11.42 1.63 -29.39
CA ARG A 251 -10.92 2.98 -29.09
C ARG A 251 -9.77 2.94 -28.08
N PHE A 252 -9.89 2.14 -27.03
CA PHE A 252 -8.81 1.97 -26.05
C PHE A 252 -7.61 1.20 -26.61
N ARG A 253 -7.78 0.32 -27.59
CA ARG A 253 -6.61 -0.30 -28.26
C ARG A 253 -5.79 0.73 -29.04
N LYS A 254 -6.38 1.84 -29.51
CA LYS A 254 -5.66 2.89 -30.27
C LYS A 254 -4.56 3.60 -29.48
N ILE A 255 -4.57 3.56 -28.15
CA ILE A 255 -3.52 4.17 -27.30
C ILE A 255 -2.32 3.25 -27.06
N MET A 256 -2.40 1.96 -27.41
CA MET A 256 -1.27 1.04 -27.24
C MET A 256 -0.10 1.44 -28.15
N GLY A 257 1.12 1.38 -27.60
CA GLY A 257 2.35 1.60 -28.37
C GLY A 257 2.58 3.03 -28.88
N ARG A 258 1.82 4.02 -28.38
CA ARG A 258 2.01 5.43 -28.79
C ARG A 258 3.27 6.01 -28.17
N ALA A 259 4.22 6.42 -29.03
CA ALA A 259 5.50 6.97 -28.62
C ALA A 259 5.37 8.18 -27.67
N GLU A 260 4.37 9.05 -27.89
CA GLU A 260 4.07 10.19 -27.02
C GLU A 260 3.73 9.76 -25.59
N LEU A 261 2.97 8.67 -25.41
CA LEU A 261 2.68 8.13 -24.09
C LEU A 261 3.91 7.50 -23.45
N LEU A 262 4.80 6.90 -24.25
CA LEU A 262 6.05 6.31 -23.75
C LEU A 262 7.00 7.37 -23.18
N ALA A 263 6.95 8.62 -23.65
CA ALA A 263 7.72 9.73 -23.09
C ALA A 263 7.40 9.99 -21.61
N PHE A 264 6.20 9.61 -21.14
CA PHE A 264 5.75 9.78 -19.76
C PHE A 264 5.99 8.54 -18.88
N LEU A 265 6.74 7.53 -19.34
CA LEU A 265 6.97 6.30 -18.57
C LEU A 265 7.62 6.53 -17.20
N ASN A 266 8.42 7.58 -17.09
CA ASN A 266 9.16 7.96 -15.89
C ASN A 266 8.68 9.29 -15.29
N SER A 267 7.65 9.91 -15.88
CA SER A 267 7.09 11.13 -15.31
C SER A 267 6.10 10.77 -14.19
N THR A 268 6.01 11.67 -13.21
CA THR A 268 5.11 11.54 -12.07
C THR A 268 4.51 12.90 -11.75
N GLY A 269 3.32 12.91 -11.15
CA GLY A 269 2.68 14.14 -10.69
C GLY A 269 1.39 14.46 -11.45
N LYS A 270 0.66 15.44 -10.93
CA LYS A 270 -0.68 15.81 -11.38
C LYS A 270 -0.69 16.21 -12.86
N GLU A 271 0.15 17.17 -13.24
CA GLU A 271 0.24 17.71 -14.60
C GLU A 271 0.55 16.63 -15.65
N SER A 272 1.47 15.72 -15.31
CA SER A 272 1.79 14.58 -16.20
C SER A 272 0.59 13.68 -16.43
N GLN A 273 -0.20 13.40 -15.39
CA GLN A 273 -1.39 12.54 -15.50
C GLN A 273 -2.52 13.24 -16.27
N GLU A 274 -2.73 14.54 -16.05
CA GLU A 274 -3.66 15.35 -16.84
C GLU A 274 -3.26 15.34 -18.32
N ARG A 275 -1.98 15.53 -18.62
CA ARG A 275 -1.47 15.50 -20.00
C ARG A 275 -1.59 14.12 -20.64
N ILE A 276 -1.23 13.05 -19.92
CA ILE A 276 -1.43 11.67 -20.39
C ILE A 276 -2.90 11.44 -20.74
N ARG A 277 -3.82 11.89 -19.88
CA ARG A 277 -5.26 11.77 -20.11
C ARG A 277 -5.70 12.50 -21.38
N GLU A 278 -5.28 13.75 -21.57
CA GLU A 278 -5.59 14.53 -22.78
C GLU A 278 -5.12 13.81 -24.06
N ILE A 279 -3.89 13.30 -24.06
CA ILE A 279 -3.32 12.56 -25.18
C ILE A 279 -4.14 11.29 -25.46
N MET A 280 -4.49 10.53 -24.41
CA MET A 280 -5.34 9.34 -24.55
C MET A 280 -6.69 9.69 -25.18
N ILE A 281 -7.35 10.74 -24.71
CA ILE A 281 -8.64 11.21 -25.26
C ILE A 281 -8.49 11.61 -26.73
N GLY A 282 -7.43 12.35 -27.06
CA GLY A 282 -7.14 12.77 -28.44
C GLY A 282 -7.04 11.58 -29.39
N TYR A 283 -6.30 10.54 -29.01
CA TYR A 283 -6.19 9.32 -29.82
C TYR A 283 -7.50 8.53 -29.90
N MET A 284 -8.23 8.43 -28.79
CA MET A 284 -9.50 7.71 -28.76
C MET A 284 -10.57 8.41 -29.61
N ASN A 285 -10.53 9.74 -29.75
CA ASN A 285 -11.48 10.53 -30.55
C ASN A 285 -11.04 10.74 -32.02
N HIS A 286 -9.85 10.29 -32.41
CA HIS A 286 -9.35 10.50 -33.76
C HIS A 286 -10.22 9.79 -34.82
N LYS A 287 -10.74 10.58 -35.77
CA LYS A 287 -11.65 10.15 -36.86
C LYS A 287 -12.94 9.49 -36.37
N ILE A 288 -13.52 10.00 -35.27
CA ILE A 288 -14.77 9.49 -34.70
C ILE A 288 -15.87 10.57 -34.73
N HIS A 289 -17.07 10.20 -35.20
CA HIS A 289 -18.24 11.07 -35.27
C HIS A 289 -18.87 11.38 -33.90
N HIS A 290 -18.77 10.46 -32.93
CA HIS A 290 -19.22 10.66 -31.55
C HIS A 290 -18.02 10.62 -30.59
N LYS A 291 -17.60 11.81 -30.14
CA LYS A 291 -16.47 11.99 -29.25
C LYS A 291 -16.80 11.49 -27.84
N LEU A 292 -15.82 10.88 -27.19
CA LEU A 292 -15.77 10.71 -25.74
C LEU A 292 -15.62 12.11 -25.11
N PHE A 293 -16.28 12.34 -23.97
CA PHE A 293 -16.26 13.59 -23.17
C PHE A 293 -16.99 14.79 -23.80
N ILE A 294 -18.21 15.05 -23.33
CA ILE A 294 -18.83 16.38 -23.19
C ILE A 294 -18.69 16.76 -21.71
#